data_AF-A0A950AC08-F1
#
_entry.id   AF-A0A950AC08-F1
#
_cell.length_a   1.000
_cell.length_b   1.000
_cell.length_c   1.000
_cell.angle_alpha   90.00
_cell.angle_beta   90.00
_cell.angle_gamma   90.00
#
_symmetry.space_group_name_H-M   'P 1'
#
loop_
_entity.id
_entity.type
_entity.pdbx_description
1 polymer ?
#
loop_
_entity_poly.entity_id
_entity_poly.type
_entity_poly.pdbx_seq_one_letter_code
_entity_poly.pdbx_strand_id
1 'polypeptide(L)'
;YIDFLTEDSNQNALGSRVVDEVIANVVPGINRALACYRTVIVEGTDVYGAEQKCEVKVADVGPLLVLKLNAFGGPKGRRLPKDAYDILLAVTAFLDGPAAAIRGFRGEQAAGNPAYNIATKVLENDFSEINQDGPIRASEFVDPSGSKREQIRQDLVTVARRLLGI
;
A
#
# COMPACT_ATOMS: atom_id res chain seq x y z
N TYR A 1 8.04 5.31 19.85
CA TYR A 1 6.56 5.34 19.77
C TYR A 1 6.14 4.01 19.18
N ILE A 2 5.31 3.24 19.87
CA ILE A 2 4.79 1.95 19.39
C ILE A 2 3.33 2.19 19.05
N ASP A 3 2.96 1.92 17.80
CA ASP A 3 1.57 1.97 17.34
C ASP A 3 0.94 0.59 17.45
N PHE A 4 -0.23 0.51 18.08
CA PHE A 4 -1.07 -0.68 18.06
C PHE A 4 -2.12 -0.53 16.96
N LEU A 5 -2.31 -1.58 16.18
CA LEU A 5 -3.24 -1.57 15.05
C LEU A 5 -4.32 -2.63 15.26
N THR A 6 -5.56 -2.30 14.88
CA THR A 6 -6.69 -3.25 14.89
C THR A 6 -7.55 -3.03 13.66
N GLU A 7 -8.38 -4.01 13.33
CA GLU A 7 -9.49 -3.85 12.41
C GLU A 7 -10.80 -3.74 13.20
N ASP A 8 -11.82 -3.11 12.63
CA ASP A 8 -13.18 -3.14 13.18
C ASP A 8 -14.11 -3.86 12.20
N SER A 9 -15.09 -4.57 12.75
CA SER A 9 -16.20 -5.18 12.01
C SER A 9 -16.97 -4.20 11.13
N ASN A 10 -17.04 -2.92 11.52
CA ASN A 10 -17.57 -1.87 10.68
C ASN A 10 -16.45 -1.32 9.79
N GLN A 11 -16.55 -1.58 8.48
CA GLN A 11 -15.56 -1.15 7.48
C GLN A 11 -15.39 0.38 7.38
N ASN A 12 -16.34 1.14 7.94
CA ASN A 12 -16.30 2.60 8.02
C ASN A 12 -15.88 3.12 9.41
N ALA A 13 -15.58 2.25 10.37
CA ALA A 13 -15.07 2.68 11.65
C ALA A 13 -13.67 3.28 11.47
N LEU A 14 -13.49 4.49 11.97
CA LEU A 14 -12.26 5.25 11.84
C LEU A 14 -11.84 5.77 13.21
N GLY A 15 -10.54 5.90 13.45
CA GLY A 15 -10.00 6.45 14.70
C GLY A 15 -9.29 5.38 15.51
N SER A 16 -9.44 5.43 16.83
CA SER A 16 -8.78 4.51 17.74
C SER A 16 -9.82 3.80 18.61
N ARG A 17 -9.53 2.58 19.02
CA ARG A 17 -10.38 1.75 19.88
C ARG A 17 -9.55 1.19 21.02
N VAL A 18 -10.18 1.01 22.17
CA VAL A 18 -9.58 0.25 23.27
C VAL A 18 -9.77 -1.24 23.00
N VAL A 19 -8.66 -1.97 22.90
CA VAL A 19 -8.60 -3.43 22.81
C VAL A 19 -7.76 -3.90 23.98
N ASP A 20 -8.36 -4.63 24.92
CA ASP A 20 -7.70 -5.12 26.14
C ASP A 20 -6.86 -4.03 26.84
N GLU A 21 -7.48 -2.87 27.09
CA GLU A 21 -6.89 -1.68 27.73
C GLU A 21 -5.86 -0.91 26.90
N VAL A 22 -5.54 -1.36 25.68
CA VAL A 22 -4.62 -0.70 24.77
C VAL A 22 -5.38 0.13 23.74
N ILE A 23 -4.98 1.39 23.54
CA ILE A 23 -5.50 2.22 22.46
C ILE A 23 -4.84 1.77 21.15
N ALA A 24 -5.62 1.15 20.28
CA ALA A 24 -5.21 0.71 18.95
C ALA A 24 -5.89 1.54 17.85
N ASN A 25 -5.14 1.89 16.82
CA ASN A 25 -5.65 2.57 15.63
C ASN A 25 -6.40 1.59 14.73
N VAL A 26 -7.61 1.96 14.33
CA VAL A 26 -8.43 1.18 13.40
C VAL A 26 -7.90 1.37 11.98
N VAL A 27 -7.40 0.29 11.38
CA VAL A 27 -6.84 0.26 10.02
C VAL A 27 -7.56 -0.83 9.23
N PRO A 28 -8.58 -0.49 8.42
CA PRO A 28 -9.24 -1.44 7.55
C PRO A 28 -8.24 -2.14 6.60
N GLY A 29 -8.32 -3.46 6.51
CA GLY A 29 -7.43 -4.31 5.73
C GLY A 29 -6.21 -4.84 6.49
N ILE A 30 -5.97 -4.43 7.75
CA ILE A 30 -4.76 -4.85 8.49
C ILE A 30 -4.73 -6.36 8.76
N ASN A 31 -5.88 -6.97 9.06
CA ASN A 31 -5.96 -8.41 9.28
C ASN A 31 -5.61 -9.20 8.01
N ARG A 32 -5.99 -8.70 6.83
CA ARG A 32 -5.58 -9.29 5.55
C ARG A 32 -4.08 -9.22 5.34
N ALA A 33 -3.44 -8.09 5.67
CA ALA A 33 -1.98 -7.95 5.59
C ALA A 33 -1.24 -8.86 6.58
N LEU A 34 -1.81 -9.08 7.77
CA LEU A 34 -1.25 -10.03 8.76
C LEU A 34 -1.45 -11.50 8.36
N ALA A 35 -2.54 -11.82 7.66
CA ALA A 35 -2.85 -13.18 7.22
C ALA A 35 -2.16 -13.56 5.91
N CYS A 36 -1.90 -12.59 5.02
CA CYS A 36 -1.31 -12.78 3.70
C CYS A 36 0.07 -12.12 3.66
N TYR A 37 1.10 -12.93 3.91
CA TYR A 37 2.49 -12.50 4.00
C TYR A 37 3.43 -13.50 3.32
N ARG A 38 4.63 -13.02 3.00
CA ARG A 38 5.80 -13.83 2.66
C ARG A 38 6.80 -13.78 3.80
N THR A 39 7.48 -14.89 4.06
CA THR A 39 8.62 -14.93 4.98
C THR A 39 9.87 -14.61 4.20
N VAL A 40 10.63 -13.62 4.67
CA VAL A 40 11.93 -13.23 4.12
C VAL A 40 12.99 -13.45 5.19
N ILE A 41 14.10 -14.06 4.82
CA ILE A 41 15.27 -14.18 5.69
C ILE A 41 16.11 -12.92 5.49
N VAL A 42 16.30 -12.17 6.57
CA VAL A 42 17.21 -11.03 6.61
C VAL A 42 18.49 -11.49 7.28
N GLU A 43 19.60 -11.33 6.57
CA GLU A 43 20.93 -11.67 7.06
C GLU A 43 21.71 -10.38 7.35
N GLY A 44 22.50 -10.38 8.42
CA GLY A 44 23.28 -9.23 8.81
C GLY A 44 24.20 -9.53 9.97
N THR A 45 24.78 -8.50 10.56
CA THR A 45 25.69 -8.62 11.69
C THR A 45 25.11 -7.88 12.87
N ASP A 46 25.13 -8.49 14.06
CA ASP A 46 24.71 -7.81 15.28
C ASP A 46 25.73 -6.77 15.75
N VAL A 47 25.38 -6.06 16.83
CA VAL A 47 26.22 -5.00 17.43
C VAL A 47 27.57 -5.51 17.97
N TYR A 48 27.77 -6.83 18.06
CA TYR A 48 29.01 -7.47 18.52
C TYR A 48 29.82 -8.10 17.38
N GLY A 49 29.36 -7.99 16.14
CA GLY A 49 30.07 -8.53 14.98
C GLY A 49 29.71 -9.98 14.63
N ALA A 50 28.70 -10.59 15.27
CA ALA A 50 28.28 -11.95 14.94
C ALA A 50 27.23 -11.95 13.80
N GLU A 51 27.35 -12.90 12.88
CA GLU A 51 26.34 -13.10 11.83
C GLU A 51 25.01 -13.54 12.44
N GLN A 52 23.94 -12.89 12.00
CA GLN A 52 22.58 -13.17 12.43
C GLN A 52 21.68 -13.41 11.21
N LYS A 53 20.71 -14.30 11.38
CA LYS A 53 19.60 -14.49 10.43
C LYS A 53 18.30 -14.29 11.18
N CYS A 54 17.42 -13.48 10.61
CA CYS A 54 16.10 -13.20 11.18
C CYS A 54 15.02 -13.48 10.13
N GLU A 55 14.02 -14.27 10.50
CA GLU A 55 12.83 -14.46 9.68
C GLU A 55 11.85 -13.31 9.93
N VAL A 56 11.52 -12.59 8.86
CA VAL A 56 10.59 -11.46 8.90
C VAL A 56 9.38 -11.78 8.02
N LYS A 57 8.20 -11.63 8.58
CA LYS A 57 6.94 -11.69 7.81
C LYS A 57 6.69 -10.33 7.18
N VAL A 58 6.59 -10.30 5.86
CA VAL A 58 6.31 -9.10 5.07
C VAL A 58 4.96 -9.29 4.40
N ALA A 59 4.03 -8.36 4.61
CA ALA A 59 2.72 -8.39 3.96
C ALA A 59 2.89 -8.53 2.44
N ASP A 60 2.08 -9.40 1.84
CA ASP A 60 2.15 -9.59 0.40
C ASP A 60 1.57 -8.37 -0.35
N VAL A 61 1.87 -8.26 -1.64
CA VAL A 61 1.63 -7.04 -2.43
C VAL A 61 0.16 -6.65 -2.53
N GLY A 62 -0.76 -7.63 -2.56
CA GLY A 62 -2.20 -7.37 -2.65
C GLY A 62 -2.72 -6.54 -1.46
N PRO A 63 -2.65 -7.08 -0.23
CA PRO A 63 -3.00 -6.32 0.97
C PRO A 63 -2.19 -5.03 1.14
N LEU A 64 -0.89 -5.04 0.80
CA LEU A 64 -0.05 -3.84 0.87
C LEU A 64 -0.58 -2.71 -0.02
N LEU A 65 -0.93 -3.00 -1.27
CA LEU A 65 -1.50 -2.03 -2.20
C LEU A 65 -2.83 -1.49 -1.70
N VAL A 66 -3.69 -2.36 -1.15
CA VAL A 66 -4.96 -1.93 -0.52
C VAL A 66 -4.68 -0.95 0.62
N LEU A 67 -3.75 -1.27 1.53
CA LEU A 67 -3.39 -0.38 2.64
C LEU A 67 -2.82 0.96 2.14
N LYS A 68 -1.96 0.94 1.12
CA LYS A 68 -1.34 2.15 0.57
C LYS A 68 -2.34 3.07 -0.11
N LEU A 69 -3.25 2.54 -0.91
CA LEU A 69 -4.31 3.31 -1.55
C LEU A 69 -5.24 3.95 -0.51
N ASN A 70 -5.63 3.19 0.52
CA ASN A 70 -6.46 3.72 1.60
C ASN A 70 -5.73 4.78 2.45
N ALA A 71 -4.44 4.59 2.71
CA ALA A 71 -3.62 5.59 3.39
C ALA A 71 -3.49 6.88 2.56
N PHE A 72 -3.47 6.78 1.22
CA PHE A 72 -3.42 7.94 0.35
C PHE A 72 -4.77 8.68 0.30
N GLY A 73 -5.83 8.00 -0.16
CA GLY A 73 -7.11 8.63 -0.54
C GLY A 73 -8.36 8.06 0.12
N GLY A 74 -8.22 7.14 1.08
CA GLY A 74 -9.35 6.62 1.85
C GLY A 74 -10.00 7.70 2.74
N PRO A 75 -10.99 7.35 3.59
CA PRO A 75 -11.73 8.31 4.40
C PRO A 75 -10.88 9.23 5.31
N LYS A 76 -9.70 8.75 5.74
CA LYS A 76 -8.68 9.52 6.47
C LYS A 76 -7.36 9.61 5.69
N GLY A 77 -7.44 9.53 4.36
CA GLY A 77 -6.31 9.55 3.47
C GLY A 77 -5.49 10.82 3.65
N ARG A 78 -4.17 10.67 3.85
CA ARG A 78 -3.26 11.78 4.18
C ARG A 78 -2.67 12.47 2.95
N ARG A 79 -2.96 11.99 1.74
CA ARG A 79 -2.49 12.55 0.46
C ARG A 79 -0.96 12.76 0.42
N LEU A 80 -0.19 11.89 1.08
CA LEU A 80 1.26 12.02 1.12
C LEU A 80 1.87 11.62 -0.24
N PRO A 81 2.77 12.44 -0.82
CA PRO A 81 3.41 12.13 -2.10
C PRO A 81 4.14 10.78 -2.15
N LYS A 82 4.75 10.36 -1.04
CA LYS A 82 5.40 9.06 -0.92
C LYS A 82 4.41 7.91 -1.08
N ASP A 83 3.21 7.97 -0.50
CA ASP A 83 2.23 6.89 -0.63
C ASP A 83 1.71 6.76 -2.07
N ALA A 84 1.61 7.87 -2.81
CA ALA A 84 1.28 7.83 -4.24
C ALA A 84 2.37 7.13 -5.05
N TYR A 85 3.65 7.44 -4.78
CA TYR A 85 4.77 6.78 -5.44
C TYR A 85 4.90 5.31 -5.06
N ASP A 86 4.61 4.95 -3.81
CA ASP A 86 4.66 3.57 -3.34
C ASP A 86 3.74 2.66 -4.16
N ILE A 87 2.64 3.16 -4.76
CA ILE A 87 1.79 2.39 -5.69
C ILE A 87 2.56 2.01 -6.96
N LEU A 88 3.27 2.96 -7.56
CA LEU A 88 4.10 2.71 -8.75
C LEU A 88 5.21 1.71 -8.41
N LEU A 89 5.91 1.93 -7.29
CA LEU A 89 7.04 1.11 -6.88
C LEU A 89 6.60 -0.32 -6.51
N ALA A 90 5.52 -0.46 -5.73
CA ALA A 90 5.01 -1.76 -5.29
C ALA A 90 4.56 -2.65 -6.46
N VAL A 91 4.19 -2.06 -7.60
CA VAL A 91 3.84 -2.82 -8.81
C VAL A 91 5.06 -3.05 -9.70
N THR A 92 5.84 -2.01 -10.01
CA THR A 92 6.92 -2.09 -11.00
C THR A 92 8.15 -2.83 -10.49
N ALA A 93 8.45 -2.72 -9.19
CA ALA A 93 9.60 -3.36 -8.55
C ALA A 93 9.22 -4.61 -7.74
N PHE A 94 8.02 -5.15 -7.93
CA PHE A 94 7.61 -6.36 -7.23
C PHE A 94 8.49 -7.55 -7.62
N LEU A 95 8.91 -8.35 -6.64
CA LEU A 95 9.83 -9.47 -6.83
C LEU A 95 9.34 -10.46 -7.90
N ASP A 96 8.04 -10.74 -7.91
CA ASP A 96 7.40 -11.69 -8.83
C ASP A 96 6.89 -11.01 -10.12
N GLY A 97 7.25 -9.74 -10.31
CA GLY A 97 6.95 -8.90 -11.45
C GLY A 97 5.58 -8.20 -11.43
N PRO A 98 5.38 -7.19 -12.30
CA PRO A 98 4.16 -6.36 -12.29
C PRO A 98 2.86 -7.14 -12.47
N ALA A 99 2.87 -8.19 -13.31
CA ALA A 99 1.70 -9.01 -13.54
C ALA A 99 1.26 -9.77 -12.28
N ALA A 100 2.21 -10.23 -11.45
CA ALA A 100 1.90 -10.87 -10.18
C ALA A 100 1.34 -9.85 -9.18
N ALA A 101 1.88 -8.63 -9.13
CA ALA A 101 1.34 -7.55 -8.30
C ALA A 101 -0.11 -7.20 -8.65
N ILE A 102 -0.41 -7.06 -9.95
CA ILE A 102 -1.77 -6.81 -10.44
C ILE A 102 -2.73 -7.94 -10.05
N ARG A 103 -2.32 -9.20 -10.24
CA ARG A 103 -3.13 -10.36 -9.82
C ARG A 103 -3.35 -10.39 -8.31
N GLY A 104 -2.30 -10.11 -7.53
CA GLY A 104 -2.37 -10.05 -6.08
C GLY A 104 -3.36 -9.00 -5.59
N PHE A 105 -3.30 -7.78 -6.13
CA PHE A 105 -4.26 -6.73 -5.81
C PHE A 105 -5.69 -7.13 -6.14
N ARG A 106 -5.96 -7.56 -7.39
CA ARG A 106 -7.32 -7.94 -7.81
C ARG A 106 -7.88 -9.14 -7.03
N GLY A 107 -6.99 -10.06 -6.61
CA GLY A 107 -7.36 -11.20 -5.78
C GLY A 107 -7.95 -10.82 -4.42
N GLU A 108 -7.65 -9.62 -3.90
CA GLU A 108 -8.16 -9.17 -2.60
C GLU A 108 -9.68 -8.98 -2.58
N GLN A 109 -10.31 -8.74 -3.74
CA GLN A 109 -11.77 -8.72 -3.84
C GLN A 109 -12.37 -10.08 -3.48
N ALA A 110 -11.87 -11.15 -4.09
CA ALA A 110 -12.33 -12.52 -3.85
C ALA A 110 -11.94 -13.00 -2.45
N ALA A 111 -10.82 -12.50 -1.92
CA ALA A 111 -10.38 -12.78 -0.55
C ALA A 111 -11.17 -12.02 0.53
N GLY A 112 -12.17 -11.21 0.14
CA GLY A 112 -13.04 -10.50 1.07
C GLY A 112 -12.35 -9.40 1.86
N ASN A 113 -11.31 -8.76 1.30
CA ASN A 113 -10.62 -7.67 1.98
C ASN A 113 -11.58 -6.47 2.16
N PRO A 114 -11.91 -6.08 3.41
CA PRO A 114 -12.92 -5.05 3.67
C PRO A 114 -12.53 -3.67 3.12
N ALA A 115 -11.23 -3.42 2.93
CA ALA A 115 -10.71 -2.14 2.47
C ALA A 115 -10.53 -2.06 0.94
N TYR A 116 -10.77 -3.16 0.21
CA TYR A 116 -10.54 -3.24 -1.24
C TYR A 116 -11.43 -2.29 -2.04
N ASN A 117 -12.72 -2.19 -1.70
CA ASN A 117 -13.66 -1.34 -2.42
C ASN A 117 -13.28 0.14 -2.31
N ILE A 118 -12.79 0.57 -1.16
CA ILE A 118 -12.31 1.94 -0.96
C ILE A 118 -11.02 2.16 -1.77
N ALA A 119 -10.07 1.22 -1.71
CA ALA A 119 -8.84 1.30 -2.51
C ALA A 119 -9.11 1.42 -4.02
N THR A 120 -10.10 0.68 -4.52
CA THR A 120 -10.53 0.74 -5.93
C THR A 120 -11.08 2.11 -6.29
N LYS A 121 -11.94 2.69 -5.44
CA LYS A 121 -12.45 4.06 -5.63
C LYS A 121 -11.33 5.11 -5.61
N VAL A 122 -10.31 4.91 -4.78
CA VAL A 122 -9.12 5.79 -4.77
C VAL A 122 -8.38 5.72 -6.10
N LEU A 123 -8.17 4.51 -6.65
CA LEU A 123 -7.55 4.36 -7.98
C LEU A 123 -8.36 5.09 -9.07
N GLU A 124 -9.68 4.95 -9.06
CA GLU A 124 -10.57 5.62 -10.03
C GLU A 124 -10.48 7.14 -9.93
N ASN A 125 -10.64 7.69 -8.72
CA ASN A 125 -10.76 9.12 -8.50
C ASN A 125 -9.44 9.87 -8.55
N ASP A 126 -8.33 9.22 -8.18
CA ASP A 126 -7.07 9.90 -7.90
C ASP A 126 -5.88 9.44 -8.74
N PHE A 127 -5.98 8.32 -9.48
CA PHE A 127 -4.83 7.74 -10.21
C PHE A 127 -5.10 7.33 -11.67
N SER A 128 -6.34 7.37 -12.15
CA SER A 128 -6.72 6.88 -13.48
C SER A 128 -6.42 7.86 -14.63
N GLU A 129 -6.12 9.13 -14.31
CA GLU A 129 -5.79 10.19 -15.26
C GLU A 129 -4.54 10.98 -14.85
N ILE A 130 -3.83 11.51 -15.85
CA ILE A 130 -2.50 12.10 -15.69
C ILE A 130 -2.46 13.38 -14.83
N ASN A 131 -3.59 14.08 -14.78
CA ASN A 131 -3.80 15.33 -14.07
C ASN A 131 -4.48 15.13 -12.70
N GLN A 132 -4.67 13.89 -12.26
CA GLN A 132 -5.20 13.61 -10.93
C GLN A 132 -4.11 13.69 -9.84
N ASP A 133 -4.56 13.77 -8.59
CA ASP A 133 -3.72 14.09 -7.43
C ASP A 133 -2.58 13.06 -7.22
N GLY A 134 -2.85 11.77 -7.43
CA GLY A 134 -1.87 10.69 -7.27
C GLY A 134 -0.64 10.86 -8.19
N PRO A 135 -0.81 10.84 -9.52
CA PRO A 135 0.27 11.04 -10.48
C PRO A 135 1.03 12.35 -10.28
N ILE A 136 0.32 13.45 -10.02
CA ILE A 136 0.96 14.74 -9.75
C ILE A 136 1.89 14.62 -8.55
N ARG A 137 1.39 14.18 -7.39
CA ARG A 137 2.20 14.08 -6.17
C ARG A 137 3.34 13.09 -6.29
N ALA A 138 3.12 11.94 -6.91
CA ALA A 138 4.18 10.95 -7.13
C ALA A 138 5.32 11.54 -7.97
N SER A 139 4.99 12.29 -9.02
CA SER A 139 5.99 12.93 -9.89
C SER A 139 6.80 14.01 -9.16
N GLU A 140 6.16 14.82 -8.31
CA GLU A 140 6.84 15.80 -7.47
C GLU A 140 7.77 15.15 -6.43
N PHE A 141 7.36 14.00 -5.88
CA PHE A 141 8.17 13.27 -4.90
C PHE A 141 9.44 12.67 -5.52
N VAL A 142 9.32 12.06 -6.69
CA VAL A 142 10.43 11.33 -7.34
C VAL A 142 11.38 12.26 -8.06
N ASP A 143 10.85 13.24 -8.80
CA ASP A 143 11.66 14.20 -9.54
C ASP A 143 11.20 15.64 -9.28
N PRO A 144 11.59 16.21 -8.13
CA PRO A 144 11.36 17.61 -7.83
C PRO A 144 11.98 18.56 -8.87
N SER A 145 12.97 18.12 -9.67
CA SER A 145 13.63 18.96 -10.69
C SER A 145 12.90 19.03 -12.02
N GLY A 146 11.98 18.09 -12.29
CA GLY A 146 11.00 18.20 -13.38
C GLY A 146 11.26 17.35 -14.63
N SER A 147 12.49 16.88 -14.85
CA SER A 147 12.90 16.23 -16.10
C SER A 147 12.11 14.96 -16.48
N LYS A 148 11.58 14.22 -15.50
CA LYS A 148 10.91 12.93 -15.68
C LYS A 148 9.45 12.94 -15.23
N ARG A 149 8.90 14.09 -14.82
CA ARG A 149 7.58 14.15 -14.18
C ARG A 149 6.47 13.59 -15.06
N GLU A 150 6.50 13.91 -16.35
CA GLU A 150 5.52 13.43 -17.31
C GLU A 150 5.57 11.90 -17.45
N GLN A 151 6.77 11.32 -17.59
CA GLN A 151 6.96 9.88 -17.64
C GLN A 151 6.41 9.20 -16.37
N ILE A 152 6.76 9.72 -15.18
CA ILE A 152 6.30 9.16 -13.90
C ILE A 152 4.76 9.18 -13.81
N ARG A 153 4.13 10.26 -14.28
CA ARG A 153 2.66 10.36 -14.28
C ARG A 153 2.04 9.33 -15.22
N GLN A 154 2.58 9.18 -16.43
CA GLN A 154 2.11 8.19 -17.40
C GLN A 154 2.29 6.75 -16.91
N ASP A 155 3.44 6.45 -16.29
CA ASP A 155 3.72 5.13 -15.71
C ASP A 155 2.74 4.80 -14.58
N LEU A 156 2.49 5.76 -13.67
CA LEU A 156 1.56 5.55 -12.58
C LEU A 156 0.11 5.40 -13.05
N VAL A 157 -0.33 6.19 -14.03
CA VAL A 157 -1.66 6.02 -14.65
C VAL A 157 -1.79 4.66 -15.32
N THR A 158 -0.74 4.21 -16.00
CA THR A 158 -0.70 2.87 -16.61
C THR A 158 -0.85 1.80 -15.54
N VAL A 159 -0.10 1.89 -14.44
CA VAL A 159 -0.24 0.97 -13.29
C VAL A 159 -1.67 1.01 -12.73
N ALA A 160 -2.23 2.19 -12.49
CA ALA A 160 -3.56 2.34 -11.90
C ALA A 160 -4.65 1.70 -12.77
N ARG A 161 -4.64 1.94 -14.08
CA ARG A 161 -5.56 1.31 -15.04
C ARG A 161 -5.42 -0.21 -15.07
N ARG A 162 -4.18 -0.69 -15.06
CA ARG A 162 -3.89 -2.13 -14.93
C ARG A 162 -4.36 -2.70 -13.60
N LEU A 163 -4.32 -1.98 -12.50
CA LEU A 163 -4.91 -2.44 -11.24
C LEU A 163 -6.45 -2.51 -11.36
N LEU A 164 -7.07 -1.50 -11.98
CA LEU A 164 -8.52 -1.38 -12.15
C LEU A 164 -9.16 -2.41 -13.09
N GLY A 165 -8.44 -2.93 -14.08
CA GLY A 165 -9.07 -3.83 -15.07
C GLY A 165 -9.16 -3.29 -16.49
N ILE A 166 -8.66 -2.07 -16.74
CA ILE A 166 -8.91 -1.30 -17.97
C ILE A 166 -7.63 -0.97 -18.74
#